data_AF-A0A7J8XG01-F1
#
_entry.id   AF-A0A7J8XG01-F1
#
_cell.length_a   1.000
_cell.length_b   1.000
_cell.length_c   1.000
_cell.angle_alpha   90.00
_cell.angle_beta   90.00
_cell.angle_gamma   90.00
#
_symmetry.space_group_name_H-M   'P 1'
#
loop_
_entity.id
_entity.type
_entity.pdbx_description
1 polymer ?
#
loop_
_entity_poly.entity_id
_entity_poly.type
_entity_poly.pdbx_seq_one_letter_code
_entity_poly.pdbx_strand_id
1 'polypeptide(L)'
;SSTSHQTGLNRSHLGSPKGSEVARGVASEVHRAGVVNTASGLAKLAYTKYEPTAKQLYAKYEPKAEQCAVSAWRKLNKLPLFPQVASVVVPTAAYCNDKYNETVVSSAEKGYKVASYLPLVPAEKIAKVF
;
A
#
# COMPACT_ATOMS: atom_id res chain seq x y z
N SER A 1 -57.77 61.77 -6.63
CA SER A 1 -57.82 60.31 -6.67
C SER A 1 -57.40 59.84 -8.04
N SER A 2 -56.50 58.90 -8.29
CA SER A 2 -55.52 58.20 -7.47
C SER A 2 -54.48 57.63 -8.45
N THR A 3 -53.20 57.87 -8.17
CA THR A 3 -52.02 56.98 -8.22
C THR A 3 -52.24 55.63 -8.94
N SER A 4 -51.66 55.35 -10.12
CA SER A 4 -50.25 55.05 -10.48
C SER A 4 -49.72 53.66 -10.06
N HIS A 5 -49.07 53.01 -11.04
CA HIS A 5 -48.04 51.93 -10.97
C HIS A 5 -48.46 50.44 -11.02
N GLN A 6 -48.51 49.96 -12.27
CA GLN A 6 -47.71 48.86 -12.81
C GLN A 6 -46.72 48.17 -11.83
N THR A 7 -46.96 46.89 -11.53
CA THR A 7 -45.91 45.97 -11.09
C THR A 7 -46.01 44.69 -11.90
N GLY A 8 -45.16 44.58 -12.91
CA GLY A 8 -44.83 43.29 -13.50
C GLY A 8 -44.04 42.48 -12.49
N LEU A 9 -44.36 41.20 -12.37
CA LEU A 9 -43.40 40.21 -11.91
C LEU A 9 -43.51 38.99 -12.83
N ASN A 10 -42.87 39.15 -13.99
CA ASN A 10 -42.57 38.06 -14.89
C ASN A 10 -41.16 37.56 -14.54
N ARG A 11 -41.01 36.22 -14.51
CA ARG A 11 -39.80 35.41 -14.29
C ARG A 11 -39.38 35.12 -12.84
N SER A 12 -39.64 33.88 -12.43
CA SER A 12 -38.54 33.03 -11.98
C SER A 12 -38.61 31.70 -12.73
N HIS A 13 -37.48 31.41 -13.36
CA HIS A 13 -37.24 30.35 -14.30
C HIS A 13 -37.60 28.98 -13.71
N LEU A 14 -38.51 28.26 -14.37
CA LEU A 14 -38.58 26.81 -14.24
C LEU A 14 -37.20 26.27 -14.61
N GLY A 15 -36.39 25.98 -13.59
CA GLY A 15 -35.16 25.25 -13.78
C GLY A 15 -35.52 23.99 -14.54
N SER A 16 -34.99 23.85 -15.76
CA SER A 16 -35.25 22.65 -16.57
C SER A 16 -34.88 21.43 -15.71
N PRO A 17 -35.67 20.35 -15.70
CA PRO A 17 -35.39 19.15 -14.90
C PRO A 17 -33.94 18.67 -15.03
N LYS A 18 -33.36 18.82 -16.23
CA LYS A 18 -31.95 18.56 -16.56
C LYS A 18 -30.94 19.35 -15.72
N GLY A 19 -31.20 20.62 -15.43
CA GLY A 19 -30.30 21.47 -14.63
C GLY A 19 -30.26 21.08 -13.14
N SER A 20 -31.41 20.66 -12.59
CA SER A 20 -31.52 20.16 -11.21
C SER A 20 -30.84 18.80 -11.04
N GLU A 21 -30.96 17.93 -12.04
CA GLU A 21 -30.28 16.63 -12.06
C GLU A 21 -28.76 16.77 -12.12
N VAL A 22 -28.25 17.67 -12.98
CA VAL A 22 -26.82 17.99 -13.06
C VAL A 22 -26.30 18.58 -11.73
N ALA A 23 -27.03 19.53 -11.13
CA ALA A 23 -26.64 20.12 -9.85
C ALA A 23 -26.57 19.08 -8.72
N ARG A 24 -27.53 18.14 -8.67
CA ARG A 24 -27.55 17.04 -7.71
C ARG A 24 -26.40 16.06 -7.93
N GLY A 25 -26.08 15.75 -9.18
CA GLY A 25 -24.93 14.90 -9.53
C GLY A 25 -23.61 15.52 -9.07
N VAL A 26 -23.42 16.82 -9.32
CA VAL A 26 -22.24 17.57 -8.87
C VAL A 26 -22.14 17.58 -7.34
N ALA A 27 -23.24 17.84 -6.63
CA ALA A 27 -23.25 17.81 -5.17
C ALA A 27 -22.89 16.42 -4.60
N SER A 28 -23.39 15.34 -5.23
CA SER A 28 -23.09 13.97 -4.83
C SER A 28 -21.60 13.62 -5.06
N GLU A 29 -21.02 14.04 -6.18
CA GLU A 29 -19.61 13.84 -6.47
C GLU A 29 -18.71 14.61 -5.49
N VAL A 30 -19.05 15.87 -5.18
CA VAL A 30 -18.33 16.68 -4.19
C VAL A 30 -18.38 16.03 -2.80
N HIS A 31 -19.56 15.55 -2.37
CA HIS A 31 -19.69 14.84 -1.10
C HIS A 31 -18.83 13.56 -1.08
N ARG A 32 -18.88 12.77 -2.15
CA ARG A 32 -18.07 11.55 -2.29
C ARG A 32 -16.57 11.85 -2.24
N ALA A 33 -16.11 12.84 -2.99
CA ALA A 33 -14.71 13.27 -2.98
C ALA A 33 -14.27 13.75 -1.59
N GLY A 34 -15.13 14.48 -0.86
CA GLY A 34 -14.88 14.89 0.52
C GLY A 34 -14.69 13.72 1.48
N VAL A 35 -15.54 12.68 1.38
CA VAL A 35 -15.40 11.45 2.17
C VAL A 35 -14.10 10.72 1.86
N VAL A 36 -13.75 10.57 0.57
CA VAL A 36 -12.51 9.92 0.13
C VAL A 36 -11.28 10.67 0.64
N ASN A 37 -11.26 12.00 0.56
CA ASN A 37 -10.16 12.82 1.06
C ASN A 37 -9.99 12.67 2.58
N THR A 38 -11.10 12.64 3.33
CA THR A 38 -11.08 12.41 4.78
C THR A 38 -10.52 11.04 5.13
N ALA A 39 -11.00 9.98 4.46
CA ALA A 39 -10.50 8.62 4.66
C ALA A 39 -9.00 8.51 4.32
N SER A 40 -8.56 9.14 3.22
CA SER A 40 -7.13 9.20 2.85
C SER A 40 -6.30 9.92 3.91
N GLY A 41 -6.81 11.03 4.47
CA GLY A 41 -6.17 11.76 5.56
C GLY A 41 -5.99 10.89 6.82
N LEU A 42 -7.04 10.16 7.22
CA LEU A 42 -6.97 9.25 8.37
C LEU A 42 -5.99 8.10 8.14
N ALA A 43 -5.95 7.52 6.93
CA ALA A 43 -5.02 6.47 6.58
C ALA A 43 -3.55 6.96 6.64
N LYS A 44 -3.27 8.15 6.11
CA LYS A 44 -1.95 8.79 6.21
C LYS A 44 -1.55 9.06 7.65
N LEU A 45 -2.46 9.58 8.47
CA LEU A 45 -2.21 9.83 9.88
C LEU A 45 -1.85 8.53 10.62
N ALA A 46 -2.64 7.47 10.42
CA ALA A 46 -2.36 6.17 11.00
C ALA A 46 -0.98 5.65 10.57
N TYR A 47 -0.63 5.75 9.28
CA TYR A 47 0.68 5.36 8.78
C TYR A 47 1.80 6.14 9.48
N THR A 48 1.74 7.47 9.49
CA THR A 48 2.78 8.32 10.12
C THR A 48 2.95 8.06 11.62
N LYS A 49 1.88 7.64 12.31
CA LYS A 49 1.92 7.30 13.73
C LYS A 49 2.63 5.96 13.99
N TYR A 50 2.43 4.96 13.13
CA TYR A 50 2.93 3.60 13.36
C TYR A 50 4.23 3.28 12.63
N GLU A 51 4.54 3.96 11.52
CA GLU A 51 5.78 3.80 10.77
C GLU A 51 7.05 3.86 11.64
N PRO A 52 7.27 4.86 12.51
CA PRO A 52 8.48 4.92 13.32
C PRO A 52 8.58 3.76 14.32
N THR A 53 7.47 3.37 14.93
CA THR A 53 7.42 2.24 15.87
C THR A 53 7.72 0.92 15.15
N ALA A 54 7.14 0.70 13.97
CA ALA A 54 7.42 -0.48 13.16
C ALA A 54 8.91 -0.54 12.79
N LYS A 55 9.48 0.56 12.26
CA LYS A 55 10.91 0.67 11.93
C LYS A 55 11.80 0.42 13.14
N GLN A 56 11.47 0.97 14.30
CA GLN A 56 12.23 0.78 15.53
C GLN A 56 12.21 -0.69 15.99
N LEU A 57 11.05 -1.35 15.89
CA LEU A 57 10.93 -2.77 16.21
C LEU A 57 11.79 -3.61 15.25
N TYR A 58 11.70 -3.37 13.94
CA TYR A 58 12.57 -4.05 12.97
C TYR A 58 14.05 -3.87 13.30
N ALA A 59 14.51 -2.63 13.49
CA ALA A 59 15.91 -2.33 13.82
C ALA A 59 16.39 -3.01 15.12
N LYS A 60 15.50 -3.19 16.11
CA LYS A 60 15.82 -3.86 17.37
C LYS A 60 15.93 -5.38 17.24
N TYR A 61 15.13 -5.98 16.35
CA TYR A 61 15.01 -7.43 16.24
C TYR A 61 15.81 -8.03 15.09
N GLU A 62 16.03 -7.31 14.00
CA GLU A 62 16.84 -7.74 12.85
C GLU A 62 18.21 -8.29 13.28
N PRO A 63 19.06 -7.59 14.06
CA PRO A 63 20.35 -8.13 14.46
C PRO A 63 20.23 -9.37 15.36
N LYS A 64 19.16 -9.49 16.14
CA LYS A 64 18.93 -10.69 16.98
C LYS A 64 18.51 -11.89 16.13
N ALA A 65 17.67 -11.66 15.13
CA ALA A 65 17.24 -12.67 14.18
C ALA A 65 18.44 -13.15 13.34
N GLU A 66 19.29 -12.23 12.86
CA GLU A 66 20.52 -12.56 12.12
C GLU A 66 21.48 -13.40 12.97
N GLN A 67 21.78 -12.98 14.20
CA GLN A 67 22.64 -13.73 15.10
C GLN A 67 22.11 -15.14 15.39
N CYS A 68 20.79 -15.27 15.57
CA CYS A 68 20.13 -16.54 15.76
C CYS A 68 20.28 -17.43 14.50
N ALA A 69 19.97 -16.89 13.32
CA ALA A 69 20.08 -17.59 12.05
C ALA A 69 21.51 -18.06 11.78
N VAL A 70 22.51 -17.19 11.95
CA VAL A 70 23.93 -17.52 11.77
C VAL A 70 24.38 -18.59 12.78
N SER A 71 23.99 -18.47 14.05
CA SER A 71 24.32 -19.46 15.08
C SER A 71 23.70 -20.83 14.79
N ALA A 72 22.42 -20.85 14.42
CA ALA A 72 21.72 -22.06 14.04
C ALA A 72 22.35 -22.71 12.80
N TRP A 73 22.63 -21.92 11.76
CA TRP A 73 23.28 -22.39 10.53
C TRP A 73 24.66 -23.01 10.82
N ARG A 74 25.49 -22.34 11.63
CA ARG A 74 26.80 -22.87 12.04
C ARG A 74 26.68 -24.19 12.81
N LYS A 75 25.69 -24.32 13.71
CA LYS A 75 25.45 -25.58 14.44
C LYS A 75 25.00 -26.69 13.50
N LEU A 76 24.09 -26.38 12.58
CA LEU A 76 23.59 -27.33 11.59
C LEU A 76 24.70 -27.83 10.68
N ASN A 77 25.61 -26.97 10.21
CA ASN A 77 26.77 -27.37 9.40
C ASN A 77 27.74 -28.35 10.10
N LYS A 78 27.66 -28.52 11.43
CA LYS A 78 28.42 -29.55 12.15
C LYS A 78 27.78 -30.94 12.11
N LEU A 79 26.52 -31.04 11.66
CA LEU A 79 25.83 -32.31 11.51
C LEU A 79 26.27 -32.99 10.20
N PRO A 80 26.55 -34.30 10.22
CA PRO A 80 27.20 -35.00 9.11
C PRO A 80 26.41 -34.97 7.78
N LEU A 81 25.08 -34.86 7.84
CA LEU A 81 24.23 -34.86 6.65
C LEU A 81 23.77 -33.46 6.22
N PHE A 82 23.88 -32.46 7.09
CA PHE A 82 23.31 -31.14 6.82
C PHE A 82 23.97 -30.43 5.62
N PRO A 83 25.29 -30.49 5.40
CA PRO A 83 25.89 -29.88 4.21
C PRO A 83 25.33 -30.44 2.89
N GLN A 84 25.01 -31.73 2.84
CA GLN A 84 24.41 -32.36 1.65
C GLN A 84 22.95 -31.93 1.44
N VAL A 85 22.21 -31.73 2.53
CA VAL A 85 20.84 -31.18 2.45
C VAL A 85 20.89 -29.71 2.04
N ALA A 86 21.82 -28.94 2.60
CA ALA A 86 21.99 -27.53 2.30
C ALA A 86 22.36 -27.29 0.83
N SER A 87 23.15 -28.16 0.19
CA SER A 87 23.52 -28.01 -1.23
C SER A 87 22.32 -28.13 -2.19
N VAL A 88 21.24 -28.78 -1.77
CA VAL A 88 19.99 -28.89 -2.55
C VAL A 88 19.01 -27.78 -2.19
N VAL A 89 18.89 -27.50 -0.88
CA VAL A 89 17.90 -26.54 -0.37
C VAL A 89 18.31 -25.09 -0.68
N VAL A 90 19.59 -24.74 -0.55
CA VAL A 90 20.07 -23.35 -0.76
C VAL A 90 19.79 -22.87 -2.19
N PRO A 91 20.13 -23.61 -3.27
CA PRO A 91 19.80 -23.19 -4.63
C PRO A 91 18.29 -23.13 -4.88
N THR A 92 17.53 -24.06 -4.31
CA THR A 92 16.06 -24.07 -4.44
C THR A 92 15.44 -22.84 -3.78
N ALA A 93 15.90 -22.49 -2.58
CA ALA A 93 15.47 -21.29 -1.88
C ALA A 93 15.87 -20.01 -2.64
N ALA A 94 17.07 -19.96 -3.22
CA ALA A 94 17.51 -18.85 -4.06
C ALA A 94 16.60 -18.66 -5.27
N TYR A 95 16.32 -19.74 -6.02
CA TYR A 95 15.40 -19.70 -7.16
C TYR A 95 13.99 -19.22 -6.77
N CYS A 96 13.43 -19.74 -5.66
CA CYS A 96 12.14 -19.31 -5.16
C CYS A 96 12.12 -17.82 -4.80
N ASN A 97 13.18 -17.30 -4.18
CA ASN A 97 13.32 -15.89 -3.85
C ASN A 97 13.35 -15.01 -5.11
N ASP A 98 14.08 -15.43 -6.14
CA ASP A 98 14.15 -14.71 -7.41
C ASP A 98 12.77 -14.66 -8.08
N LYS A 99 12.07 -15.80 -8.18
CA LYS A 99 10.71 -15.86 -8.73
C LYS A 99 9.72 -15.01 -7.93
N TYR A 100 9.83 -15.00 -6.60
CA TYR A 100 9.00 -14.14 -5.76
C TYR A 100 9.25 -12.66 -6.06
N ASN A 101 10.52 -12.23 -6.06
CA ASN A 101 10.90 -10.85 -6.33
C ASN A 101 10.44 -10.38 -7.72
N GLU A 102 10.69 -11.19 -8.76
CA GLU A 102 10.21 -10.91 -10.12
C GLU A 102 8.68 -10.75 -10.16
N THR A 103 7.96 -11.62 -9.44
CA THR A 103 6.49 -11.58 -9.40
C THR A 103 5.98 -10.32 -8.70
N VAL A 104 6.60 -9.92 -7.59
CA VAL A 104 6.27 -8.68 -6.87
C VAL A 104 6.49 -7.47 -7.76
N VAL A 105 7.65 -7.38 -8.42
CA VAL A 105 7.99 -6.28 -9.34
C VAL A 105 7.00 -6.24 -10.51
N SER A 106 6.82 -7.36 -11.23
CA SER A 106 5.91 -7.43 -12.38
C SER A 106 4.47 -7.10 -12.01
N SER A 107 4.01 -7.52 -10.83
CA SER A 107 2.64 -7.23 -10.37
C SER A 107 2.48 -5.75 -10.01
N ALA A 108 3.48 -5.15 -9.37
CA ALA A 108 3.48 -3.72 -9.07
C ALA A 108 3.48 -2.87 -10.36
N GLU A 109 4.27 -3.25 -11.36
CA GLU A 109 4.31 -2.60 -12.69
C GLU A 109 2.97 -2.69 -13.43
N LYS A 110 2.24 -3.81 -13.27
CA LYS A 110 0.89 -3.99 -13.82
C LYS A 110 -0.20 -3.22 -13.07
N GLY A 111 0.16 -2.46 -12.03
CA GLY A 111 -0.78 -1.63 -11.27
C GLY A 111 -1.50 -2.37 -10.12
N TYR A 112 -1.08 -3.58 -9.76
CA TYR A 112 -1.59 -4.24 -8.56
C TYR A 112 -1.07 -3.55 -7.31
N LYS A 113 -1.87 -2.62 -6.75
CA LYS A 113 -1.50 -1.80 -5.59
C LYS A 113 -1.02 -2.62 -4.38
N VAL A 114 -1.52 -3.84 -4.19
CA VAL A 114 -1.09 -4.72 -3.09
C VAL A 114 0.37 -5.14 -3.22
N ALA A 115 0.83 -5.38 -4.45
CA ALA A 115 2.21 -5.81 -4.71
C ALA A 115 3.24 -4.74 -4.31
N SER A 116 2.90 -3.45 -4.45
CA SER A 116 3.76 -2.34 -4.03
C SER A 116 4.02 -2.28 -2.52
N TYR A 117 3.27 -3.02 -1.71
CA TYR A 117 3.48 -3.13 -0.27
C TYR A 117 4.19 -4.43 0.14
N LEU A 118 4.45 -5.34 -0.81
CA LEU A 118 5.18 -6.58 -0.53
C LEU A 118 6.69 -6.31 -0.53
N PRO A 119 7.43 -6.77 0.51
CA PRO A 119 8.86 -6.54 0.60
C PRO A 119 9.63 -7.41 -0.38
N LEU A 120 10.68 -6.87 -1.00
CA LEU A 120 11.61 -7.68 -1.80
C LEU A 120 12.61 -8.40 -0.88
N VAL A 121 12.93 -9.64 -1.23
CA VAL A 121 13.97 -10.42 -0.56
C VAL A 121 15.34 -9.96 -1.07
N PRO A 122 16.29 -9.57 -0.19
CA PRO A 122 17.61 -9.10 -0.62
C PRO A 122 18.54 -10.26 -0.97
N ALA A 123 18.22 -11.00 -2.04
CA ALA A 123 18.92 -12.22 -2.44
C ALA A 123 20.45 -12.03 -2.60
N GLU A 124 20.88 -10.91 -3.19
CA GLU A 124 22.31 -10.60 -3.34
C GLU A 124 23.06 -10.44 -2.02
N LYS A 125 22.39 -9.91 -0.98
CA LYS A 125 23.01 -9.75 0.35
C LYS A 125 23.14 -11.12 1.01
N ILE A 126 22.10 -11.95 0.88
CA ILE A 126 22.06 -13.31 1.42
C ILE A 126 23.17 -14.17 0.79
N ALA A 127 23.31 -14.12 -0.53
CA ALA A 127 24.30 -14.88 -1.28
C ALA A 127 25.77 -14.55 -0.90
N LYS A 128 26.04 -13.37 -0.33
CA LYS A 128 27.40 -12.98 0.12
C LYS A 128 27.78 -13.53 1.49
N VAL A 129 26.82 -14.03 2.26
CA VAL A 129 27.02 -14.47 3.66
C VAL A 129 27.21 -15.99 3.75
N PHE A 130 26.87 -16.73 2.70
CA PHE A 130 26.94 -18.19 2.62
C PHE A 130 27.89 -18.63 1.52
#